data_AF-A0A1M6K0Z4-F1
#
_entry.id   AF-A0A1M6K0Z4-F1
#
_cell.length_a   1.000
_cell.length_b   1.000
_cell.length_c   1.000
_cell.angle_alpha   90.00
_cell.angle_beta   90.00
_cell.angle_gamma   90.00
#
_symmetry.space_group_name_H-M   'P 1'
#
loop_
_entity.id
_entity.type
_entity.pdbx_description
1 polymer ?
#
loop_
_entity_poly.entity_id
_entity_poly.type
_entity_poly.pdbx_seq_one_letter_code
_entity_poly.pdbx_strand_id
1 'polypeptide(L)'
;MLQRIQTIYLLLSAIACGVLPFVFSLWTEESGKVIYGTDLTTSIVLFAASTLLSVISIFSFTKRQNQFVLNRLNMIFNFILLGFFVYRTLSLSGEAEVSEKGIGVVLPAISIVLLVLANKAIKKDEDLVKSVDRLR
;
A
#
# COMPACT_ATOMS: atom_id res chain seq x y z
N MET A 1 -10.83 20.23 2.11
CA MET A 1 -11.04 20.13 0.65
C MET A 1 -10.45 18.81 0.17
N LEU A 2 -11.29 17.83 -0.17
CA LEU A 2 -10.90 16.48 -0.63
C LEU A 2 -10.30 16.46 -2.06
N GLN A 3 -10.39 17.57 -2.79
CA GLN A 3 -9.93 17.71 -4.17
C GLN A 3 -8.44 18.10 -4.27
N ARG A 4 -7.58 17.40 -3.52
CA ARG A 4 -6.13 17.52 -3.62
C ARG A 4 -5.56 16.28 -4.29
N ILE A 5 -4.48 16.44 -5.04
CA ILE A 5 -3.89 15.31 -5.76
C ILE A 5 -3.33 14.24 -4.80
N GLN A 6 -2.95 14.62 -3.57
CA GLN A 6 -2.52 13.67 -2.53
C GLN A 6 -3.62 12.66 -2.16
N THR A 7 -4.89 13.08 -2.12
CA THR A 7 -6.00 12.21 -1.76
C THR A 7 -6.25 11.14 -2.82
N ILE A 8 -6.00 11.46 -4.09
CA ILE A 8 -6.11 10.48 -5.20
C ILE A 8 -5.07 9.38 -5.03
N TYR A 9 -3.80 9.74 -4.78
CA TYR A 9 -2.74 8.75 -4.59
C TYR A 9 -2.99 7.86 -3.36
N LEU A 10 -3.44 8.46 -2.25
CA LEU A 10 -3.79 7.71 -1.03
C LEU A 10 -4.97 6.76 -1.26
N LEU A 11 -5.98 7.20 -2.01
CA LEU A 11 -7.15 6.38 -2.35
C LEU A 11 -6.76 5.22 -3.27
N LEU A 12 -5.91 5.46 -4.27
CA LEU A 12 -5.38 4.39 -5.11
C LEU A 12 -4.55 3.39 -4.30
N SER A 13 -3.75 3.85 -3.34
CA SER A 13 -3.00 2.97 -2.44
C SER A 13 -3.94 2.15 -1.55
N ALA A 14 -5.01 2.76 -1.03
CA ALA A 14 -6.04 2.07 -0.27
C ALA A 14 -6.75 1.00 -1.11
N ILE A 15 -7.03 1.26 -2.39
CA ILE A 15 -7.61 0.28 -3.31
C ILE A 15 -6.61 -0.85 -3.61
N ALA A 16 -5.33 -0.50 -3.84
CA ALA A 16 -4.29 -1.46 -4.14
C ALA A 16 -4.07 -2.47 -3.00
N CYS A 17 -4.16 -2.02 -1.74
CA CYS A 17 -4.05 -2.90 -0.58
C CYS A 17 -5.39 -3.45 -0.08
N GLY A 18 -6.51 -2.79 -0.37
CA GLY A 18 -7.81 -3.09 0.25
C GLY A 18 -8.82 -3.79 -0.66
N VAL A 19 -8.63 -3.75 -1.98
CA VAL A 19 -9.58 -4.32 -2.96
C VAL A 19 -8.86 -5.27 -3.91
N LEU A 20 -7.71 -4.86 -4.45
CA LEU A 20 -6.98 -5.69 -5.42
C LEU A 20 -6.53 -7.07 -4.91
N PRO A 21 -6.24 -7.28 -3.61
CA PRO A 21 -5.93 -8.63 -3.10
C PRO A 21 -7.09 -9.62 -3.14
N PHE A 22 -8.33 -9.16 -3.38
CA PHE A 22 -9.51 -10.00 -3.61
C PHE A 22 -9.64 -10.45 -5.07
N VAL A 23 -8.99 -9.74 -5.99
CA VAL A 23 -9.10 -9.96 -7.44
C VAL A 23 -7.87 -10.69 -7.97
N PHE A 24 -6.69 -10.34 -7.46
CA PHE A 24 -5.43 -10.93 -7.90
C PHE A 24 -4.92 -11.96 -6.91
N SER A 25 -4.55 -13.13 -7.42
CA SER A 25 -3.91 -14.18 -6.64
C SER A 25 -2.52 -13.75 -6.17
N LEU A 26 -2.14 -14.20 -4.98
CA LEU A 26 -0.79 -14.02 -4.44
C LEU A 26 0.14 -15.13 -4.95
N TRP A 27 -0.27 -16.39 -4.87
CA TRP A 27 0.47 -17.54 -5.44
C TRP A 27 -0.45 -18.74 -5.61
N THR A 28 0.00 -19.74 -6.35
CA THR A 28 -0.67 -21.04 -6.45
C THR A 28 0.17 -22.09 -5.72
N GLU A 29 -0.48 -22.86 -4.85
CA GLU A 29 0.14 -24.00 -4.15
C GLU A 29 0.25 -25.23 -5.07
N GLU A 30 1.13 -26.17 -4.71
CA GLU A 30 1.31 -27.43 -5.45
C GLU A 30 0.03 -28.27 -5.55
N SER A 31 -0.90 -28.10 -4.61
CA SER A 31 -2.23 -28.72 -4.63
C SER A 31 -3.15 -28.18 -5.73
N GLY A 32 -2.70 -27.21 -6.53
CA GLY A 32 -3.50 -26.48 -7.51
C GLY A 32 -4.41 -25.42 -6.89
N LYS A 33 -4.33 -25.22 -5.57
CA LYS A 33 -5.12 -24.21 -4.86
C LYS A 33 -4.52 -22.81 -5.10
N VAL A 34 -5.33 -21.94 -5.69
CA VAL A 34 -4.99 -20.52 -5.85
C VAL A 34 -5.22 -19.79 -4.53
N ILE A 35 -4.19 -19.10 -4.04
CA ILE A 35 -4.21 -18.34 -2.79
C ILE A 35 -4.36 -16.86 -3.10
N TYR A 36 -5.42 -16.24 -2.57
CA TYR A 36 -5.68 -14.81 -2.61
C TYR A 36 -5.27 -14.14 -1.29
N GLY A 37 -5.32 -12.80 -1.27
CA GLY A 37 -5.08 -12.03 -0.04
C GLY A 37 -6.05 -12.35 1.10
N THR A 38 -7.20 -12.95 0.77
CA THR A 38 -8.26 -13.35 1.69
C THR A 38 -8.07 -14.72 2.33
N ASP A 39 -7.25 -15.58 1.74
CA ASP A 39 -7.20 -16.98 2.17
C ASP A 39 -6.30 -17.21 3.37
N LEU A 40 -5.46 -16.21 3.69
CA LEU A 40 -4.57 -16.24 4.84
C LEU A 40 -4.91 -15.10 5.79
N THR A 41 -5.24 -15.43 7.04
CA THR A 41 -5.53 -14.44 8.10
C THR A 41 -4.40 -13.42 8.23
N THR A 42 -3.14 -13.87 8.14
CA THR A 42 -1.97 -12.98 8.16
C THR A 42 -1.98 -11.98 7.00
N SER A 43 -2.27 -12.43 5.77
CA SER A 43 -2.35 -11.55 4.60
C SER A 43 -3.48 -10.53 4.75
N ILE A 44 -4.67 -10.96 5.22
CA ILE A 44 -5.81 -10.08 5.48
C ILE A 44 -5.41 -8.99 6.47
N VAL A 45 -4.84 -9.37 7.62
CA VAL A 45 -4.49 -8.42 8.68
C VAL A 45 -3.46 -7.41 8.18
N LEU A 46 -2.44 -7.86 7.44
CA LEU A 46 -1.43 -6.98 6.88
C LEU A 46 -2.01 -6.00 5.85
N PHE A 47 -2.77 -6.50 4.87
CA PHE A 47 -3.41 -5.65 3.86
C PHE A 47 -4.43 -4.68 4.47
N ALA A 48 -5.23 -5.14 5.44
CA ALA A 48 -6.18 -4.30 6.16
C ALA A 48 -5.46 -3.19 6.95
N ALA A 49 -4.36 -3.51 7.63
CA ALA A 49 -3.57 -2.51 8.35
C ALA A 49 -3.01 -1.42 7.43
N SER A 50 -2.48 -1.78 6.26
CA SER A 50 -2.01 -0.80 5.27
C SER A 50 -3.16 0.05 4.70
N THR A 51 -4.30 -0.58 4.45
CA THR A 51 -5.51 0.10 3.96
C THR A 51 -6.00 1.11 4.98
N LEU A 52 -6.10 0.72 6.25
CA LEU A 52 -6.48 1.59 7.36
C LEU A 52 -5.53 2.78 7.50
N LEU A 53 -4.20 2.57 7.42
CA LEU A 53 -3.23 3.67 7.43
C LEU A 53 -3.46 4.67 6.29
N SER A 54 -3.77 4.18 5.08
CA SER A 54 -4.09 5.02 3.93
C SER A 54 -5.37 5.84 4.17
N VAL A 55 -6.42 5.18 4.67
CA VAL A 55 -7.72 5.80 4.97
C VAL A 55 -7.60 6.84 6.08
N ILE A 56 -6.91 6.53 7.17
CA ILE A 56 -6.64 7.47 8.26
C ILE A 56 -5.84 8.67 7.74
N SER A 57 -4.85 8.43 6.86
CA SER A 57 -4.08 9.50 6.23
C SER A 57 -4.95 10.42 5.38
N ILE A 58 -5.94 9.89 4.65
CA ILE A 58 -6.91 10.70 3.88
C ILE A 58 -7.67 11.68 4.79
N PHE A 59 -8.16 11.20 5.93
CA PHE A 59 -8.91 12.04 6.87
C PHE A 59 -8.02 13.00 7.70
N SER A 60 -6.71 12.74 7.77
CA SER A 60 -5.73 13.60 8.46
C SER A 60 -5.31 14.85 7.64
N PHE A 61 -6.07 15.23 6.60
CA PHE A 61 -5.73 16.31 5.68
C PHE A 61 -5.52 17.69 6.33
N THR A 62 -6.10 17.91 7.51
CA THR A 62 -5.96 19.17 8.27
C THR A 62 -4.55 19.32 8.86
N LYS A 63 -3.88 18.21 9.21
CA LYS A 63 -2.55 18.20 9.82
C LYS A 63 -1.55 17.56 8.86
N ARG A 64 -1.06 18.35 7.89
CA ARG A 64 -0.19 17.88 6.80
C ARG A 64 1.10 17.20 7.26
N GLN A 65 1.71 17.70 8.33
CA GLN A 65 2.87 17.04 8.94
C GLN A 65 2.52 15.63 9.44
N ASN A 66 1.39 15.46 10.13
CA ASN A 66 0.92 14.15 10.56
C ASN A 66 0.56 13.26 9.36
N GLN A 67 -0.08 13.82 8.34
CA GLN A 67 -0.39 13.11 7.09
C GLN A 67 0.91 12.58 6.44
N PHE A 68 1.95 13.39 6.38
CA PHE A 68 3.26 13.01 5.86
C PHE A 68 3.92 11.88 6.68
N VAL A 69 3.88 11.96 8.02
CA VAL A 69 4.44 10.93 8.90
C VAL A 69 3.67 9.62 8.77
N LEU A 70 2.33 9.65 8.82
CA LEU A 70 1.49 8.46 8.65
C LEU A 70 1.76 7.78 7.31
N ASN A 71 1.90 8.57 6.25
CA ASN A 71 2.15 8.07 4.91
C ASN A 71 3.56 7.43 4.80
N ARG A 72 4.57 7.98 5.50
CA ARG A 72 5.89 7.34 5.63
C ARG A 72 5.87 6.03 6.41
N LEU A 73 5.10 5.98 7.50
CA LEU A 73 4.90 4.73 8.26
C LEU A 73 4.24 3.67 7.37
N ASN A 74 3.23 4.05 6.58
CA ASN A 74 2.57 3.13 5.66
C ASN A 74 3.52 2.64 4.54
N MET A 75 4.44 3.48 4.04
CA MET A 75 5.46 3.03 3.08
C MET A 75 6.38 1.97 3.70
N ILE A 76 6.92 2.23 4.89
CA ILE A 76 7.80 1.27 5.59
C ILE A 76 7.04 -0.04 5.82
N PHE A 77 5.78 0.06 6.25
CA PHE A 77 4.91 -1.09 6.44
C PHE A 77 4.72 -1.89 5.14
N ASN A 78 4.49 -1.23 3.99
CA ASN A 78 4.40 -1.92 2.69
C ASN A 78 5.73 -2.55 2.26
N PHE A 79 6.89 -1.99 2.62
CA PHE A 79 8.18 -2.66 2.37
C PHE A 79 8.31 -3.95 3.17
N ILE A 80 7.87 -3.96 4.43
CA ILE A 80 7.84 -5.17 5.26
C ILE A 80 6.88 -6.20 4.64
N LEU A 81 5.71 -5.74 4.21
CA LEU A 81 4.69 -6.57 3.56
C LEU A 81 5.20 -7.20 2.25
N LEU A 82 5.89 -6.41 1.42
CA LEU A 82 6.57 -6.88 0.21
C LEU A 82 7.63 -7.94 0.55
N GLY A 83 8.48 -7.67 1.55
CA GLY A 83 9.49 -8.64 2.00
C GLY A 83 8.88 -9.94 2.49
N PHE A 84 7.78 -9.87 3.24
CA PHE A 84 7.01 -11.03 3.69
C PHE A 84 6.52 -11.88 2.49
N PHE A 85 5.92 -11.26 1.46
CA PHE A 85 5.45 -12.02 0.30
C PHE A 85 6.57 -12.55 -0.59
N VAL A 86 7.65 -11.79 -0.76
CA VAL A 86 8.84 -12.29 -1.48
C VAL A 86 9.40 -13.51 -0.77
N TYR A 87 9.57 -13.45 0.55
CA TYR A 87 10.00 -14.59 1.36
C TYR A 87 9.07 -15.79 1.18
N ARG A 88 7.74 -15.59 1.35
CA ARG A 88 6.75 -16.66 1.17
C ARG A 88 6.83 -17.30 -0.21
N THR A 89 6.96 -16.49 -1.26
CA THR A 89 7.03 -16.97 -2.65
C THR A 89 8.33 -17.74 -2.92
N LEU A 90 9.44 -17.36 -2.29
CA LEU A 90 10.72 -18.06 -2.42
C LEU A 90 10.79 -19.34 -1.59
N SER A 91 10.04 -19.43 -0.50
CA SER A 91 9.96 -20.61 0.35
C SER A 91 8.99 -21.69 -0.15
N LEU A 92 8.20 -21.40 -1.20
CA LEU A 92 7.43 -22.43 -1.90
C LEU A 92 8.40 -23.35 -2.64
N SER A 93 8.30 -24.66 -2.40
CA SER A 93 9.13 -25.68 -3.04
C SER A 93 9.00 -25.58 -4.56
N GLY A 94 10.15 -25.49 -5.24
CA GLY A 94 10.25 -25.28 -6.67
C GLY A 94 10.23 -26.57 -7.49
N GLU A 95 9.55 -27.63 -7.02
CA GLU A 95 9.48 -28.89 -7.74
C GLU A 95 8.32 -28.87 -8.75
N ALA A 96 8.68 -28.52 -9.99
CA ALA A 96 8.00 -28.81 -11.25
C ALA A 96 6.63 -28.15 -11.56
N GLU A 97 6.67 -27.31 -12.60
CA GLU A 97 5.63 -26.99 -13.60
C GLU A 97 4.35 -26.21 -13.23
N VAL A 98 3.91 -26.09 -11.97
CA VAL A 98 2.56 -25.50 -11.68
C VAL A 98 2.51 -24.40 -10.60
N SER A 99 3.60 -24.07 -9.90
CA SER A 99 3.57 -22.95 -8.95
C SER A 99 3.70 -21.60 -9.68
N GLU A 100 2.57 -21.13 -10.21
CA GLU A 100 2.46 -19.80 -10.78
C GLU A 100 2.57 -18.75 -9.67
N LYS A 101 3.53 -17.83 -9.84
CA LYS A 101 3.65 -16.66 -8.97
C LYS A 101 2.52 -15.70 -9.31
N GLY A 102 1.61 -15.49 -8.36
CA GLY A 102 0.49 -14.58 -8.52
C GLY A 102 0.97 -13.13 -8.54
N ILE A 103 0.35 -12.31 -9.39
CA ILE A 103 0.72 -10.89 -9.53
C ILE A 103 0.36 -10.04 -8.30
N GLY A 104 -0.48 -10.57 -7.39
CA GLY A 104 -0.87 -9.90 -6.15
C GLY A 104 0.30 -9.60 -5.21
N VAL A 105 1.43 -10.33 -5.33
CA VAL A 105 2.67 -10.08 -4.57
C VAL A 105 3.28 -8.70 -4.86
N VAL A 106 2.96 -8.11 -6.03
CA VAL A 106 3.45 -6.80 -6.45
C VAL A 106 2.61 -5.64 -5.92
N LEU A 107 1.40 -5.91 -5.38
CA LEU A 107 0.50 -4.87 -4.86
C LEU A 107 1.13 -3.94 -3.80
N PRO A 108 1.92 -4.44 -2.83
CA PRO A 108 2.60 -3.57 -1.87
C PRO A 108 3.64 -2.66 -2.54
N ALA A 109 4.30 -3.11 -3.61
CA ALA A 109 5.22 -2.28 -4.38
C ALA A 109 4.48 -1.15 -5.13
N ILE A 110 3.34 -1.46 -5.75
CA ILE A 110 2.46 -0.44 -6.36
C ILE A 110 2.01 0.57 -5.30
N SER A 111 1.61 0.10 -4.12
CA SER A 111 1.23 0.94 -2.99
C SER A 111 2.37 1.87 -2.57
N ILE A 112 3.60 1.38 -2.45
CA ILE A 112 4.78 2.23 -2.14
C ILE A 112 4.94 3.37 -3.14
N VAL A 113 4.86 3.09 -4.45
CA VAL A 113 4.99 4.13 -5.49
C VAL A 113 3.91 5.21 -5.32
N LEU A 114 2.66 4.79 -5.08
CA LEU A 114 1.55 5.71 -4.85
C LEU A 114 1.75 6.55 -3.58
N LEU A 115 2.20 5.93 -2.48
CA LEU A 115 2.49 6.62 -1.22
C LEU A 115 3.66 7.63 -1.38
N VAL A 116 4.68 7.32 -2.19
CA VAL A 116 5.76 8.28 -2.53
C VAL A 116 5.20 9.50 -3.25
N LEU A 117 4.31 9.29 -4.24
CA LEU A 117 3.64 10.38 -4.96
C LEU A 117 2.75 11.21 -4.03
N ALA A 118 2.00 10.57 -3.14
CA ALA A 118 1.22 11.23 -2.09
C ALA A 118 2.12 12.12 -1.21
N ASN A 119 3.27 11.62 -0.75
CA ASN A 119 4.19 12.41 0.06
C ASN A 119 4.77 13.62 -0.67
N LYS A 120 5.11 13.48 -1.95
CA LYS A 120 5.57 14.60 -2.77
C LYS A 120 4.49 15.69 -2.87
N ALA A 121 3.23 15.28 -3.06
CA ALA A 121 2.10 16.20 -3.10
C ALA A 121 1.83 16.88 -1.75
N ILE A 122 1.86 16.13 -0.64
CA ILE A 122 1.69 16.66 0.73
C ILE A 122 2.76 17.70 1.05
N LYS A 123 4.03 17.41 0.72
CA LYS A 123 5.14 18.33 0.97
C LYS A 123 4.97 19.62 0.16
N LYS A 124 4.63 19.53 -1.13
CA LYS A 124 4.36 20.71 -1.97
C LYS A 124 3.25 21.57 -1.37
N ASP A 125 2.17 20.95 -0.92
CA ASP A 125 1.03 21.64 -0.32
C ASP A 125 1.40 22.33 1.00
N GLU A 126 2.18 21.67 1.86
CA GLU A 126 2.77 22.25 3.07
C GLU A 126 3.64 23.47 2.78
N ASP A 127 4.55 23.36 1.81
CA ASP A 127 5.46 24.45 1.43
C ASP A 127 4.69 25.66 0.89
N LEU A 128 3.59 25.44 0.15
CA LEU A 128 2.71 26.50 -0.36
C LEU A 128 1.99 27.28 0.75
N VAL A 129 1.60 26.62 1.85
CA VAL A 129 0.98 27.35 2.97
C VAL A 129 2.03 28.14 3.75
N LYS A 130 3.20 27.54 3.99
CA LYS A 130 4.29 28.24 4.66
C LYS A 130 4.80 29.45 3.88
N SER A 131 4.78 29.41 2.55
CA SER A 131 5.20 30.57 1.75
C SER A 131 4.20 31.73 1.82
N VAL A 132 2.89 31.43 1.87
CA VAL A 132 1.84 32.45 2.04
C VAL A 132 1.92 33.11 3.42
N ASP A 133 2.16 32.33 4.48
CA ASP A 133 2.26 32.86 5.84
C ASP A 133 3.50 33.75 6.04
N ARG A 134 4.57 33.58 5.24
CA ARG A 134 5.78 34.43 5.29
C ARG A 134 5.59 35.81 4.65
N LEU A 135 4.56 35.98 3.82
CA LEU A 135 4.26 37.24 3.12
C LEU A 135 3.26 38.13 3.88
N ARG A 136 2.68 37.61 4.96
CA ARG A 136 1.77 38.33 5.87
C ARG A 136 2.54 38.89 7.04
#